data_AF-A0A938LWV5-F1
#
_entry.id   AF-A0A938LWV5-F1
#
_cell.length_a   1.000
_cell.length_b   1.000
_cell.length_c   1.000
_cell.angle_alpha   90.00
_cell.angle_beta   90.00
_cell.angle_gamma   90.00
#
_symmetry.space_group_name_H-M   'P 1'
#
loop_
_entity.id
_entity.type
_entity.pdbx_description
1 polymer ?
#
loop_
_entity_poly.entity_id
_entity_poly.type
_entity_poly.pdbx_seq_one_letter_code
_entity_poly.pdbx_strand_id
1 'polypeptide(L)'
;SQAKIGGYHGYAGRIGDLIASLRKVAAQKADILVPARGPVIREPAAVLDRLIERLQAAYANYLSINAGHWYFKERYDTLAVRALGRADRVPWMPYARTVEKQPPDWIVPIHNSRLILARDGSGFLVDCGSRAIIEQVRKLKDQGRLVSLDGLFITHYHDDHTDKVNEFLQEFPCPVYTTPVQEDVLRRPGAYRLPCLTGNAIERLEVIPDGGRRTWKEFTLTFYDFPGQTIYHAAMLVERDTGEKILFLGDSFTPSGLDDYCLQNRNFLRAGAGYLYCLDLLTSKIPSETLLINQHVVEPFRFDADQLRHMKETFTRRRELLRALFPWEEPDFGIDEQWARIYPYGQEIQPGQWTSLTVKLLNHASVANAFTVTLNVPAGFEVEPRKASVTASAGQEVDAPFRIRTLDRPARPIQVVTADIQVGPWDLRQWCEGLVRVLP
;
A
#
# COMPACT_ATOMS: atom_id res chain seq x y z
N SER A 1 0.67 -28.93 3.85
CA SER A 1 0.91 -28.06 5.01
C SER A 1 0.33 -26.67 4.74
N GLN A 2 -0.11 -25.94 5.76
CA GLN A 2 -0.54 -24.54 5.63
C GLN A 2 0.70 -23.64 5.64
N ALA A 3 0.77 -22.63 4.76
CA ALA A 3 1.93 -21.74 4.67
C ALA A 3 2.11 -20.80 5.87
N LYS A 4 1.08 -20.64 6.72
CA LYS A 4 1.06 -19.74 7.90
C LYS A 4 1.56 -18.32 7.58
N ILE A 5 1.16 -17.82 6.41
CA ILE A 5 1.38 -16.42 6.05
C ILE A 5 0.19 -15.60 6.56
N GLY A 6 0.46 -14.47 7.22
CA GLY A 6 -0.55 -13.68 7.94
C GLY A 6 -1.66 -13.13 7.04
N GLY A 7 -2.76 -12.65 7.63
CA GLY A 7 -3.90 -12.10 6.89
C GLY A 7 -3.56 -10.91 6.00
N TYR A 8 -2.52 -10.16 6.36
CA TYR A 8 -1.97 -9.05 5.58
C TYR A 8 -1.52 -9.45 4.16
N HIS A 9 -1.08 -10.69 3.95
CA HIS A 9 -0.63 -11.18 2.63
C HIS A 9 -1.78 -11.63 1.70
N GLY A 10 -3.03 -11.24 2.02
CA GLY A 10 -4.17 -11.26 1.11
C GLY A 10 -4.30 -12.50 0.20
N TYR A 11 -4.38 -12.24 -1.12
CA TYR A 11 -4.56 -13.27 -2.15
C TYR A 11 -3.36 -14.23 -2.23
N ALA A 12 -2.17 -13.78 -1.84
CA ALA A 12 -0.99 -14.61 -1.81
C ALA A 12 -1.13 -15.77 -0.82
N GLY A 13 -1.87 -15.58 0.28
CA GLY A 13 -2.12 -16.66 1.24
C GLY A 13 -3.15 -17.70 0.79
N ARG A 14 -4.09 -17.35 -0.10
CA ARG A 14 -5.34 -18.12 -0.33
C ARG A 14 -5.51 -18.70 -1.73
N ILE A 15 -4.69 -18.30 -2.71
CA ILE A 15 -4.85 -18.78 -4.10
C ILE A 15 -4.76 -20.30 -4.23
N GLY A 16 -3.93 -20.97 -3.40
CA GLY A 16 -3.86 -22.43 -3.37
C GLY A 16 -5.18 -23.08 -2.94
N ASP A 17 -5.89 -22.47 -1.99
CA ASP A 17 -7.21 -22.93 -1.55
C ASP A 17 -8.29 -22.68 -2.60
N LEU A 18 -8.22 -21.54 -3.31
CA LEU A 18 -9.08 -21.26 -4.46
C LEU A 18 -8.89 -22.31 -5.56
N ILE A 19 -7.65 -22.59 -5.97
CA ILE A 19 -7.33 -23.59 -7.00
C ILE A 19 -7.80 -24.99 -6.55
N ALA A 20 -7.58 -25.35 -5.29
CA ALA A 20 -8.06 -26.63 -4.75
C ALA A 20 -9.60 -26.71 -4.77
N SER A 21 -10.30 -25.61 -4.46
CA SER A 21 -11.76 -25.53 -4.55
C SER A 21 -12.27 -25.69 -5.99
N LEU A 22 -11.65 -24.99 -6.95
CA LEU A 22 -11.98 -25.11 -8.38
C LEU A 22 -11.81 -26.55 -8.89
N ARG A 23 -10.75 -27.24 -8.46
CA ARG A 23 -10.54 -28.67 -8.79
C ARG A 23 -11.61 -29.58 -8.21
N LYS A 24 -12.15 -29.27 -7.02
CA LYS A 24 -13.30 -30.02 -6.45
C LYS A 24 -14.56 -29.83 -7.27
N VAL A 25 -14.81 -28.61 -7.77
CA VAL A 25 -15.92 -28.33 -8.69
C VAL A 25 -15.72 -29.08 -10.01
N ALA A 26 -14.53 -29.04 -10.59
CA ALA A 26 -14.21 -29.77 -11.82
C ALA A 26 -14.42 -31.29 -11.67
N ALA A 27 -14.07 -31.86 -10.50
CA ALA A 27 -14.26 -33.27 -10.21
C ALA A 27 -15.73 -33.73 -10.19
N GLN A 28 -16.69 -32.80 -10.02
CA GLN A 28 -18.12 -33.12 -10.12
C GLN A 28 -18.56 -33.42 -11.55
N LYS A 29 -17.76 -33.04 -12.56
CA LYS A 29 -18.05 -33.24 -13.99
C LYS A 29 -19.46 -32.76 -14.38
N ALA A 30 -19.88 -31.61 -13.84
CA ALA A 30 -21.17 -31.03 -14.16
C ALA A 30 -21.22 -30.63 -15.65
N ASP A 31 -22.36 -30.85 -16.30
CA ASP A 31 -22.60 -30.42 -17.68
C ASP A 31 -22.75 -28.90 -17.79
N ILE A 32 -23.26 -28.27 -16.72
CA ILE A 32 -23.55 -26.83 -16.65
C ILE A 32 -23.18 -26.30 -15.26
N LEU A 33 -22.59 -25.10 -15.19
CA LEU A 33 -22.46 -24.33 -13.94
C LEU A 33 -23.29 -23.04 -14.02
N VAL A 34 -24.05 -22.77 -12.96
CA VAL A 34 -24.84 -21.54 -12.81
C VAL A 34 -24.25 -20.75 -11.65
N PRO A 35 -23.39 -19.76 -11.90
CA PRO A 35 -22.81 -18.97 -10.84
C PRO A 35 -23.85 -18.02 -10.24
N ALA A 36 -23.68 -17.66 -8.97
CA ALA A 36 -24.52 -16.64 -8.33
C ALA A 36 -24.40 -15.26 -9.02
N ARG A 37 -23.31 -15.02 -9.75
CA ARG A 37 -23.06 -13.82 -10.56
C ARG A 37 -22.38 -14.21 -11.88
N GLY A 38 -22.82 -13.62 -12.98
CA GLY A 38 -22.29 -13.88 -14.32
C GLY A 38 -23.13 -14.86 -15.14
N PRO A 39 -22.70 -15.18 -16.38
CA PRO A 39 -23.46 -16.02 -17.30
C PRO A 39 -23.43 -17.51 -16.90
N VAL A 40 -24.42 -18.25 -17.39
CA VAL A 40 -24.42 -19.73 -17.33
C VAL A 40 -23.25 -20.28 -18.13
N ILE A 41 -22.50 -21.20 -17.53
CA ILE A 41 -21.32 -21.84 -18.14
C ILE A 41 -21.75 -23.21 -18.68
N ARG A 42 -21.72 -23.37 -20.01
CA ARG A 42 -22.12 -24.61 -20.72
C ARG A 42 -20.97 -25.57 -21.01
N GLU A 43 -19.73 -25.12 -20.85
CA GLU A 43 -18.53 -25.96 -20.97
C GLU A 43 -17.68 -25.88 -19.69
N PRO A 44 -18.17 -26.43 -18.55
CA PRO A 44 -17.52 -26.25 -17.26
C PRO A 44 -16.05 -26.68 -17.20
N ALA A 45 -15.72 -27.83 -17.78
CA ALA A 45 -14.35 -28.35 -17.77
C ALA A 45 -13.36 -27.36 -18.41
N ALA A 46 -13.64 -26.92 -19.64
CA ALA A 46 -12.78 -26.00 -20.37
C ALA A 46 -12.64 -24.63 -19.67
N VAL A 47 -13.70 -24.14 -19.04
CA VAL A 47 -13.68 -22.86 -18.32
C VAL A 47 -12.90 -22.96 -17.01
N LEU A 48 -13.10 -24.03 -16.24
CA LEU A 48 -12.39 -24.25 -14.97
C LEU A 48 -10.89 -24.47 -15.21
N ASP A 49 -10.52 -25.26 -16.20
CA ASP A 49 -9.11 -25.49 -16.55
C ASP A 49 -8.42 -24.19 -16.96
N ARG A 50 -9.07 -23.39 -17.81
CA ARG A 50 -8.57 -22.07 -18.21
C ARG A 50 -8.42 -21.11 -17.03
N LEU A 51 -9.38 -21.10 -16.11
CA LEU A 51 -9.30 -20.26 -14.91
C LEU A 51 -8.13 -20.69 -14.01
N ILE A 52 -7.97 -21.99 -13.77
CA ILE A 52 -6.86 -22.53 -12.98
C ILE A 52 -5.52 -22.17 -13.62
N GLU A 53 -5.38 -22.36 -14.94
CA GLU A 53 -4.15 -22.02 -15.66
C GLU A 53 -3.80 -20.53 -15.54
N ARG A 54 -4.77 -19.64 -15.74
CA ARG A 54 -4.58 -18.19 -15.61
C ARG A 54 -4.21 -17.78 -14.18
N LEU A 55 -4.86 -18.35 -13.18
CA LEU A 55 -4.53 -18.13 -11.76
C LEU A 55 -3.10 -18.58 -11.46
N GLN A 56 -2.70 -19.75 -11.95
CA GLN A 56 -1.34 -20.26 -11.75
C GLN A 56 -0.28 -19.40 -12.45
N ALA A 57 -0.55 -18.94 -13.68
CA ALA A 57 0.36 -18.06 -14.41
C ALA A 57 0.54 -16.70 -13.72
N ALA A 58 -0.56 -16.05 -13.32
CA ALA A 58 -0.53 -14.81 -12.55
C ALA A 58 0.26 -14.98 -11.25
N TYR A 59 0.06 -16.12 -10.57
CA TYR A 59 0.72 -16.37 -9.29
C TYR A 59 2.21 -16.69 -9.41
N ALA A 60 2.62 -17.45 -10.43
CA ALA A 60 4.03 -17.70 -10.70
C ALA A 60 4.79 -16.40 -11.01
N ASN A 61 4.18 -15.50 -11.79
CA ASN A 61 4.71 -14.15 -12.06
C ASN A 61 4.73 -13.25 -10.82
N TYR A 62 3.73 -13.36 -9.94
CA TYR A 62 3.70 -12.63 -8.69
C TYR A 62 4.86 -13.08 -7.77
N LEU A 63 5.01 -14.39 -7.57
CA LEU A 63 6.04 -14.96 -6.70
C LEU A 63 7.45 -14.65 -7.21
N SER A 64 7.70 -14.68 -8.53
CA SER A 64 9.05 -14.61 -9.10
C SER A 64 9.86 -13.36 -8.71
N ILE A 65 9.21 -12.27 -8.31
CA ILE A 65 9.85 -11.02 -7.88
C ILE A 65 9.28 -10.52 -6.55
N ASN A 66 8.82 -11.41 -5.65
CA ASN A 66 8.19 -10.98 -4.41
C ASN A 66 9.20 -10.84 -3.25
N ALA A 67 9.07 -9.75 -2.50
CA ALA A 67 9.87 -9.41 -1.33
C ALA A 67 9.80 -10.45 -0.21
N GLY A 68 8.67 -11.15 -0.08
CA GLY A 68 8.46 -12.13 0.97
C GLY A 68 9.29 -13.40 0.83
N HIS A 69 9.93 -13.64 -0.33
CA HIS A 69 10.90 -14.73 -0.47
C HIS A 69 12.16 -14.49 0.38
N TRP A 70 12.52 -13.22 0.63
CA TRP A 70 13.55 -12.84 1.59
C TRP A 70 13.10 -13.09 3.03
N TYR A 71 11.95 -12.53 3.43
CA TYR A 71 11.46 -12.62 4.82
C TYR A 71 11.05 -14.02 5.25
N PHE A 72 10.41 -14.77 4.35
CA PHE A 72 9.62 -15.95 4.68
C PHE A 72 9.85 -17.09 3.68
N LYS A 73 11.10 -17.30 3.27
CA LYS A 73 11.50 -18.25 2.22
C LYS A 73 10.70 -19.56 2.22
N GLU A 74 10.74 -20.32 3.32
CA GLU A 74 10.08 -21.63 3.42
C GLU A 74 8.54 -21.55 3.29
N ARG A 75 7.94 -20.45 3.76
CA ARG A 75 6.50 -20.21 3.65
C ARG A 75 6.12 -19.91 2.20
N TYR A 76 6.96 -19.14 1.49
CA TYR A 76 6.77 -18.85 0.06
C TYR A 76 7.01 -20.09 -0.82
N ASP A 77 7.98 -20.93 -0.49
CA ASP A 77 8.15 -22.24 -1.13
C ASP A 77 6.89 -23.11 -0.94
N THR A 78 6.29 -23.09 0.26
CA THR A 78 5.02 -23.78 0.54
C THR A 78 3.86 -23.22 -0.29
N LEU A 79 3.78 -21.89 -0.45
CA LEU A 79 2.78 -21.24 -1.29
C LEU A 79 2.91 -21.66 -2.76
N ALA A 80 4.13 -21.68 -3.29
CA ALA A 80 4.43 -22.13 -4.64
C ALA A 80 3.96 -23.57 -4.86
N VAL A 81 4.27 -24.49 -3.94
CA VAL A 81 3.80 -25.90 -4.02
C VAL A 81 2.28 -25.98 -4.03
N ARG A 82 1.59 -25.25 -3.15
CA ARG A 82 0.12 -25.31 -3.05
C ARG A 82 -0.58 -24.80 -4.31
N ALA A 83 -0.08 -23.72 -4.89
CA ALA A 83 -0.70 -23.12 -6.07
C ALA A 83 -0.27 -23.81 -7.37
N LEU A 84 1.01 -24.15 -7.50
CA LEU A 84 1.63 -24.58 -8.77
C LEU A 84 1.92 -26.09 -8.82
N GLY A 85 1.78 -26.79 -7.69
CA GLY A 85 2.05 -28.23 -7.54
C GLY A 85 3.48 -28.57 -7.12
N ARG A 86 4.45 -27.69 -7.39
CA ARG A 86 5.88 -27.84 -7.04
C ARG A 86 6.57 -26.48 -6.98
N ALA A 87 7.58 -26.31 -6.12
CA ALA A 87 8.24 -25.02 -5.85
C ALA A 87 9.16 -24.55 -6.99
N ASP A 88 9.81 -25.49 -7.69
CA ASP A 88 10.67 -25.27 -8.87
C ASP A 88 9.94 -24.69 -10.09
N ARG A 89 8.62 -24.51 -10.01
CA ARG A 89 7.83 -23.83 -11.06
C ARG A 89 7.89 -22.31 -10.99
N VAL A 90 8.40 -21.73 -9.90
CA VAL A 90 8.58 -20.29 -9.81
C VAL A 90 9.98 -19.95 -10.33
N PRO A 91 10.11 -19.12 -11.38
CA PRO A 91 11.39 -18.61 -11.83
C PRO A 91 11.83 -17.47 -10.90
N TRP A 92 12.21 -17.80 -9.66
CA TRP A 92 12.62 -16.81 -8.67
C TRP A 92 13.78 -15.96 -9.20
N MET A 93 13.61 -14.63 -9.15
CA MET A 93 14.69 -13.70 -9.40
C MET A 93 15.81 -13.95 -8.37
N PRO A 94 17.09 -13.99 -8.80
CA PRO A 94 18.21 -13.97 -7.86
C PRO A 94 18.11 -12.78 -6.91
N TYR A 95 18.60 -12.94 -5.68
CA TYR A 95 18.67 -11.82 -4.75
C TYR A 95 19.53 -10.68 -5.31
N ALA A 96 19.30 -9.48 -4.78
CA ALA A 96 19.98 -8.25 -5.18
C ALA A 96 21.48 -8.45 -5.39
N ARG A 97 22.00 -7.88 -6.48
CA ARG A 97 23.39 -8.06 -6.91
C ARG A 97 24.39 -7.73 -5.81
N THR A 98 24.09 -6.70 -5.02
CA THR A 98 24.86 -6.33 -3.83
C THR A 98 23.96 -6.49 -2.61
N VAL A 99 24.47 -7.19 -1.60
CA VAL A 99 23.88 -7.27 -0.25
C VAL A 99 25.04 -7.11 0.73
N GLU A 100 25.04 -5.99 1.44
CA GLU A 100 26.04 -5.69 2.46
C GLU A 100 25.64 -6.36 3.79
N LYS A 101 26.61 -6.90 4.51
CA LYS A 101 26.32 -7.62 5.77
C LYS A 101 25.77 -6.71 6.86
N GLN A 102 26.19 -5.44 6.85
CA GLN A 102 25.82 -4.44 7.84
C GLN A 102 25.73 -3.07 7.15
N PRO A 103 24.89 -2.16 7.69
CA PRO A 103 24.89 -0.78 7.23
C PRO A 103 26.20 -0.05 7.61
N PRO A 104 26.50 1.08 6.97
CA PRO A 104 27.62 1.93 7.37
C PRO A 104 27.51 2.39 8.83
N ASP A 105 28.65 2.70 9.46
CA ASP A 105 28.71 3.04 10.90
C ASP A 105 27.85 4.26 11.31
N TRP A 106 27.53 5.13 10.35
CA TRP A 106 26.67 6.30 10.57
C TRP A 106 25.17 5.98 10.47
N ILE A 107 24.80 4.71 10.25
CA ILE A 107 23.43 4.21 10.28
C ILE A 107 23.30 3.15 11.38
N VAL A 108 22.45 3.42 12.37
CA VAL A 108 22.18 2.50 13.48
C VAL A 108 20.81 1.84 13.27
N PRO A 109 20.75 0.51 13.04
CA PRO A 109 19.50 -0.24 13.06
C PRO A 109 18.88 -0.27 14.45
N ILE A 110 17.58 0.04 14.55
CA ILE A 110 16.82 -0.01 15.79
C ILE A 110 15.48 -0.68 15.49
N HIS A 111 15.36 -1.99 15.68
CA HIS A 111 14.18 -2.75 15.24
C HIS A 111 13.87 -2.44 13.75
N ASN A 112 12.66 -1.97 13.45
CA ASN A 112 12.26 -1.51 12.12
C ASN A 112 12.52 -0.02 11.85
N SER A 113 13.19 0.70 12.74
CA SER A 113 13.67 2.07 12.51
C SER A 113 15.13 2.12 12.10
N ARG A 114 15.55 3.24 11.52
CA ARG A 114 16.95 3.53 11.23
C ARG A 114 17.30 4.91 11.80
N LEU A 115 18.40 5.00 12.53
CA LEU A 115 18.92 6.26 13.04
C LEU A 115 20.15 6.65 12.22
N ILE A 116 20.07 7.80 11.55
CA ILE A 116 21.19 8.44 10.87
C ILE A 116 21.94 9.26 11.90
N LEU A 117 23.25 9.04 12.06
CA LEU A 117 24.11 9.76 12.99
C LEU A 117 25.07 10.69 12.25
N ALA A 118 25.03 11.97 12.61
CA ALA A 118 26.00 12.97 12.18
C ALA A 118 27.30 12.90 12.99
N ARG A 119 28.38 13.47 12.44
CA ARG A 119 29.71 13.53 13.10
C ARG A 119 29.68 14.20 14.47
N ASP A 120 28.78 15.15 14.70
CA ASP A 120 28.63 15.84 15.99
C ASP A 120 27.76 15.07 17.00
N GLY A 121 27.30 13.88 16.65
CA GLY A 121 26.45 13.03 17.48
C GLY A 121 24.96 13.36 17.39
N SER A 122 24.54 14.33 16.57
CA SER A 122 23.11 14.58 16.30
C SER A 122 22.51 13.44 15.48
N GLY A 123 21.25 13.12 15.73
CA GLY A 123 20.53 12.04 15.07
C GLY A 123 19.35 12.50 14.23
N PHE A 124 19.04 11.72 13.20
CA PHE A 124 17.82 11.84 12.40
C PHE A 124 17.17 10.46 12.28
N LEU A 125 15.97 10.30 12.83
CA LEU A 125 15.29 9.01 12.88
C LEU A 125 14.44 8.78 11.62
N VAL A 126 14.39 7.54 11.16
CA VAL A 126 13.47 7.08 10.12
C VAL A 126 12.51 6.08 10.76
N ASP A 127 11.23 6.47 10.80
CA ASP A 127 10.08 5.78 11.41
C ASP A 127 10.15 5.57 12.94
N CYS A 128 8.98 5.51 13.59
CA CYS A 128 8.83 5.14 15.00
C CYS A 128 7.43 4.57 15.32
N GLY A 129 7.26 3.25 15.22
CA GLY A 129 5.98 2.60 15.55
C GLY A 129 5.95 1.76 16.83
N SER A 130 7.03 1.71 17.62
CA SER A 130 7.03 0.93 18.86
C SER A 130 7.82 1.57 20.01
N ARG A 131 7.43 1.25 21.25
CA ARG A 131 8.12 1.72 22.46
C ARG A 131 9.55 1.23 22.56
N ALA A 132 9.83 0.03 22.04
CA ALA A 132 11.19 -0.52 22.03
C ALA A 132 12.16 0.37 21.24
N ILE A 133 11.69 1.06 20.20
CA ILE A 133 12.47 2.07 19.47
C ILE A 133 12.79 3.26 20.38
N ILE A 134 11.80 3.80 21.08
CA ILE A 134 11.98 4.92 22.04
C ILE A 134 13.01 4.55 23.11
N GLU A 135 12.88 3.36 23.70
CA GLU A 135 13.79 2.85 24.73
C GLU A 135 15.22 2.70 24.20
N GLN A 136 15.40 2.23 22.97
CA GLN A 136 16.72 2.08 22.37
C GLN A 136 17.35 3.45 22.01
N VAL A 137 16.56 4.43 21.58
CA VAL A 137 17.01 5.81 21.38
C VAL A 137 17.45 6.44 22.71
N ARG A 138 16.67 6.27 23.78
CA ARG A 138 17.03 6.71 25.14
C ARG A 138 18.37 6.11 25.57
N LYS A 139 18.53 4.79 25.38
CA LYS A 139 19.78 4.10 25.70
C LYS A 139 20.98 4.65 24.94
N LEU A 140 20.83 4.98 23.66
CA LEU A 140 21.91 5.59 22.87
C LEU A 140 22.29 6.98 23.42
N LYS A 141 21.30 7.76 23.86
CA LYS A 141 21.50 9.06 24.50
C LYS A 141 22.20 8.93 25.86
N ASP A 142 21.74 8.02 26.72
CA ASP A 142 22.34 7.76 28.04
C ASP A 142 23.80 7.28 27.93
N GLN A 143 24.14 6.58 26.85
CA GLN A 143 25.51 6.14 26.53
C GLN A 143 26.38 7.24 25.91
N GLY A 144 25.85 8.45 25.69
CA GLY A 144 26.56 9.54 25.00
C GLY A 144 26.81 9.29 23.51
N ARG A 145 26.16 8.28 22.91
CA ARG A 145 26.27 7.95 21.48
C ARG A 145 25.34 8.78 20.59
N LEU A 146 24.33 9.42 21.19
CA LEU A 146 23.37 10.31 20.56
C LEU A 146 23.25 11.58 21.41
N VAL A 147 23.51 12.74 20.82
CA VAL A 147 23.51 14.04 21.51
C VAL A 147 22.13 14.69 21.45
N SER A 148 21.56 14.78 20.24
CA SER A 148 20.23 15.36 19.98
C SER A 148 19.50 14.57 18.90
N LEU A 149 18.19 14.80 18.76
CA LEU A 149 17.41 14.37 17.61
C LEU A 149 16.92 15.62 16.88
N ASP A 150 17.32 15.76 15.62
CA ASP A 150 17.07 16.95 14.82
C ASP A 150 15.90 16.76 13.84
N GLY A 151 15.45 15.52 13.64
CA GLY A 151 14.33 15.21 12.77
C GLY A 151 13.88 13.76 12.83
N LEU A 152 12.65 13.52 12.38
CA LEU A 152 12.07 12.20 12.14
C LEU A 152 11.46 12.19 10.73
N PHE A 153 11.78 11.22 9.89
CA PHE A 153 11.13 11.02 8.59
C PHE A 153 10.19 9.80 8.65
N ILE A 154 8.98 9.94 8.10
CA ILE A 154 8.01 8.85 7.97
C ILE A 154 8.04 8.29 6.55
N THR A 155 8.39 7.01 6.42
CA THR A 155 8.41 6.31 5.12
C THR A 155 6.99 6.03 4.63
N HIS A 156 6.10 5.52 5.49
CA HIS A 156 4.71 5.25 5.15
C HIS A 156 3.81 5.17 6.40
N TYR A 157 2.50 5.17 6.18
CA TYR A 157 1.48 5.31 7.24
C TYR A 157 1.26 4.09 8.13
N HIS A 158 1.88 2.93 7.86
CA HIS A 158 1.60 1.72 8.64
C HIS A 158 1.97 1.90 10.12
N ASP A 159 1.21 1.23 10.98
CA ASP A 159 1.23 1.41 12.43
C ASP A 159 2.57 1.01 13.05
N ASP A 160 3.22 -0.04 12.55
CA ASP A 160 4.55 -0.43 12.97
C ASP A 160 5.64 0.60 12.64
N HIS A 161 5.34 1.60 11.80
CA HIS A 161 6.22 2.74 11.49
C HIS A 161 5.77 4.06 12.15
N THR A 162 4.49 4.18 12.56
CA THR A 162 3.91 5.48 12.96
C THR A 162 3.22 5.51 14.33
N ASP A 163 2.85 4.36 14.90
CA ASP A 163 1.97 4.29 16.07
C ASP A 163 2.52 4.99 17.32
N LYS A 164 3.85 5.14 17.41
CA LYS A 164 4.53 5.74 18.56
C LYS A 164 5.20 7.07 18.26
N VAL A 165 4.98 7.68 17.09
CA VAL A 165 5.53 9.01 16.76
C VAL A 165 5.14 10.06 17.80
N ASN A 166 3.86 10.16 18.18
CA ASN A 166 3.43 11.16 19.16
C ASN A 166 4.03 10.94 20.55
N GLU A 167 4.19 9.68 20.98
CA GLU A 167 4.84 9.34 22.26
C GLU A 167 6.33 9.68 22.20
N PHE A 168 7.00 9.32 21.10
CA PHE A 168 8.40 9.65 20.84
C PHE A 168 8.67 11.15 20.91
N LEU A 169 7.80 11.98 20.32
CA LEU A 169 7.94 13.44 20.32
C LEU A 169 7.77 14.09 21.70
N GLN A 170 7.11 13.43 22.66
CA GLN A 170 7.02 13.92 24.03
C GLN A 170 8.38 13.85 24.74
N GLU A 171 9.20 12.86 24.39
CA GLU A 171 10.52 12.65 24.98
C GLU A 171 11.65 13.27 24.15
N PHE A 172 11.53 13.21 22.83
CA PHE A 172 12.49 13.72 21.87
C PHE A 172 11.83 14.68 20.89
N PRO A 173 11.56 15.94 21.30
CA PRO A 173 10.93 16.91 20.42
C PRO A 173 11.80 17.22 19.19
N CYS A 174 11.29 16.92 17.99
CA CYS A 174 11.91 17.27 16.71
C CYS A 174 10.84 17.44 15.60
N PRO A 175 11.18 18.06 14.45
CA PRO A 175 10.29 18.11 13.30
C PRO A 175 10.05 16.72 12.70
N VAL A 176 8.81 16.47 12.24
CA VAL A 176 8.42 15.24 11.54
C VAL A 176 8.25 15.52 10.06
N TYR A 177 9.07 14.91 9.22
CA TYR A 177 9.08 15.09 7.78
C TYR A 177 8.28 14.00 7.07
N THR A 178 7.56 14.41 6.03
CA THR A 178 6.82 13.52 5.12
C THR A 178 6.71 14.17 3.73
N THR A 179 6.09 13.48 2.78
CA THR A 179 5.76 14.02 1.45
C THR A 179 4.24 14.20 1.27
N PRO A 180 3.78 14.97 0.26
CA PRO A 180 2.37 15.36 0.14
C PRO A 180 1.40 14.18 0.06
N VAL A 181 1.81 13.06 -0.55
CA VAL A 181 0.92 11.90 -0.69
C VAL A 181 0.48 11.32 0.66
N GLN A 182 1.28 11.46 1.70
CA GLN A 182 0.99 10.90 3.02
C GLN A 182 0.31 11.88 3.98
N GLU A 183 0.34 13.19 3.70
CA GLU A 183 -0.07 14.21 4.67
C GLU A 183 -1.45 13.91 5.26
N ASP A 184 -2.41 13.62 4.38
CA ASP A 184 -3.79 13.46 4.82
C ASP A 184 -4.02 12.21 5.66
N VAL A 185 -3.43 11.07 5.27
CA VAL A 185 -3.58 9.81 6.03
C VAL A 185 -2.89 9.87 7.39
N LEU A 186 -1.76 10.58 7.50
CA LEU A 186 -1.06 10.78 8.77
C LEU A 186 -1.82 11.74 9.71
N ARG A 187 -2.44 12.80 9.17
CA ARG A 187 -3.24 13.76 9.95
C ARG A 187 -4.62 13.22 10.32
N ARG A 188 -5.22 12.37 9.47
CA ARG A 188 -6.60 11.93 9.58
C ARG A 188 -6.75 10.43 9.32
N PRO A 189 -6.09 9.55 10.09
CA PRO A 189 -6.19 8.10 9.86
C PRO A 189 -7.64 7.62 9.88
N GLY A 190 -8.49 8.09 10.80
CA GLY A 190 -9.91 7.73 10.85
C GLY A 190 -10.72 8.05 9.58
N ALA A 191 -10.21 8.92 8.69
CA ALA A 191 -10.83 9.22 7.39
C ALA A 191 -10.57 8.15 6.32
N TYR A 192 -9.76 7.13 6.62
CA TYR A 192 -9.36 6.08 5.69
C TYR A 192 -9.76 4.68 6.18
N ARG A 193 -9.96 3.78 5.22
CA ARG A 193 -10.12 2.34 5.46
C ARG A 193 -8.92 1.61 4.86
N LEU A 194 -7.76 1.71 5.49
CA LEU A 194 -6.51 1.11 4.99
C LEU A 194 -6.00 0.04 5.96
N PRO A 195 -5.20 -0.94 5.50
CA PRO A 195 -4.59 -1.94 6.37
C PRO A 195 -3.55 -1.31 7.29
N CYS A 196 -3.32 -1.91 8.46
CA CYS A 196 -2.26 -1.51 9.41
C CYS A 196 -2.29 -0.02 9.78
N LEU A 197 -3.49 0.57 9.91
CA LEU A 197 -3.64 1.99 10.20
C LEU A 197 -3.54 2.27 11.71
N THR A 198 -2.69 3.21 12.11
CA THR A 198 -2.69 3.69 13.51
C THR A 198 -3.95 4.49 13.83
N GLY A 199 -4.38 4.46 15.10
CA GLY A 199 -5.40 5.37 15.62
C GLY A 199 -4.88 6.76 15.98
N ASN A 200 -3.57 6.97 15.94
CA ASN A 200 -2.91 8.17 16.46
C ASN A 200 -2.63 9.17 15.32
N ALA A 201 -3.45 10.21 15.21
CA ALA A 201 -3.22 11.31 14.27
C ALA A 201 -1.92 12.07 14.57
N ILE A 202 -1.16 12.44 13.54
CA ILE A 202 0.09 13.21 13.66
C ILE A 202 -0.16 14.62 13.13
N GLU A 203 -0.28 15.59 14.03
CA GLU A 203 -0.67 16.97 13.69
C GLU A 203 0.49 17.88 13.25
N ARG A 204 1.73 17.59 13.64
CA ARG A 204 2.86 18.46 13.31
C ARG A 204 3.73 17.78 12.27
N LEU A 205 3.43 18.04 11.01
CA LEU A 205 4.15 17.52 9.84
C LEU A 205 4.78 18.66 9.05
N GLU A 206 6.06 18.49 8.72
CA GLU A 206 6.80 19.24 7.71
C GLU A 206 6.68 18.51 6.38
N VAL A 207 5.81 19.00 5.50
CA VAL A 207 5.54 18.37 4.20
C VAL A 207 6.53 18.88 3.16
N ILE A 208 7.39 18.00 2.67
CA ILE A 208 8.41 18.29 1.67
C ILE A 208 7.91 17.82 0.30
N PRO A 209 7.80 18.70 -0.72
CA PRO A 209 7.38 18.30 -2.06
C PRO A 209 8.28 17.21 -2.66
N ASP A 210 7.75 16.43 -3.60
CA ASP A 210 8.53 15.44 -4.36
C ASP A 210 9.79 16.05 -4.99
N GLY A 211 10.94 15.42 -4.77
CA GLY A 211 12.26 15.91 -5.16
C GLY A 211 12.81 17.06 -4.31
N GLY A 212 12.09 17.49 -3.28
CA GLY A 212 12.49 18.57 -2.38
C GLY A 212 13.73 18.21 -1.57
N ARG A 213 14.63 19.20 -1.38
CA ARG A 213 15.92 19.01 -0.72
C ARG A 213 16.02 19.76 0.60
N ARG A 214 16.76 19.20 1.55
CA ARG A 214 17.20 19.84 2.80
C ARG A 214 18.67 19.50 3.06
N THR A 215 19.42 20.48 3.54
CA THR A 215 20.75 20.23 4.10
C THR A 215 20.62 20.04 5.59
N TRP A 216 21.17 18.94 6.11
CA TRP A 216 21.25 18.66 7.53
C TRP A 216 22.68 18.19 7.84
N LYS A 217 23.45 19.04 8.53
CA LYS A 217 24.86 18.77 8.88
C LYS A 217 25.67 18.43 7.61
N GLU A 218 26.37 17.29 7.58
CA GLU A 218 27.11 16.79 6.43
C GLU A 218 26.25 16.06 5.37
N PHE A 219 24.93 16.03 5.54
CA PHE A 219 24.00 15.31 4.66
C PHE A 219 23.17 16.26 3.80
N THR A 220 22.94 15.84 2.56
CA THR A 220 21.84 16.33 1.73
C THR A 220 20.72 15.29 1.75
N LEU A 221 19.54 15.70 2.18
CA LEU A 221 18.32 14.88 2.23
C LEU A 221 17.44 15.27 1.06
N THR A 222 17.08 14.32 0.20
CA THR A 222 16.12 14.52 -0.89
C THR A 222 14.91 13.60 -0.67
N PHE A 223 13.71 14.18 -0.62
CA PHE A 223 12.48 13.47 -0.33
C PHE A 223 11.73 13.17 -1.62
N TYR A 224 11.18 11.98 -1.75
CA TYR A 224 10.43 11.55 -2.92
C TYR A 224 9.09 10.98 -2.53
N ASP A 225 8.04 11.33 -3.28
CA ASP A 225 6.87 10.46 -3.36
C ASP A 225 7.34 9.13 -3.94
N PHE A 226 7.07 8.02 -3.26
CA PHE A 226 7.60 6.71 -3.62
C PHE A 226 6.54 5.63 -3.38
N PRO A 227 5.48 5.56 -4.22
CA PRO A 227 4.30 4.72 -4.00
C PRO A 227 4.58 3.21 -4.19
N GLY A 228 5.51 2.65 -3.41
CA GLY A 228 5.95 1.26 -3.49
C GLY A 228 4.99 0.33 -2.75
N GLN A 229 5.30 -0.02 -1.50
CA GLN A 229 4.47 -0.96 -0.72
C GLN A 229 3.01 -0.48 -0.61
N THR A 230 2.80 0.83 -0.57
CA THR A 230 1.47 1.47 -0.63
C THR A 230 1.52 2.70 -1.53
N ILE A 231 0.37 3.19 -2.00
CA ILE A 231 0.33 4.48 -2.72
C ILE A 231 0.65 5.69 -1.84
N TYR A 232 0.56 5.53 -0.52
CA TYR A 232 0.85 6.53 0.50
C TYR A 232 2.21 6.22 1.13
N HIS A 233 3.25 6.28 0.30
CA HIS A 233 4.60 5.86 0.65
C HIS A 233 5.60 6.87 0.09
N ALA A 234 6.67 7.13 0.84
CA ALA A 234 7.74 8.04 0.54
C ALA A 234 9.12 7.41 0.74
N ALA A 235 10.10 7.96 0.05
CA ALA A 235 11.51 7.61 0.22
C ALA A 235 12.35 8.85 0.50
N MET A 236 13.47 8.66 1.20
CA MET A 236 14.44 9.71 1.46
C MET A 236 15.83 9.25 1.01
N LEU A 237 16.37 9.95 0.01
CA LEU A 237 17.76 9.81 -0.40
C LEU A 237 18.64 10.65 0.53
N VAL A 238 19.63 10.02 1.13
CA VAL A 238 20.60 10.63 2.02
C VAL A 238 21.96 10.53 1.37
N GLU A 239 22.51 11.69 1.03
CA GLU A 239 23.83 11.83 0.43
C GLU A 239 24.77 12.47 1.45
N ARG A 240 25.82 11.75 1.82
CA ARG A 240 26.85 12.25 2.72
C ARG A 240 27.91 13.03 1.94
N ASP A 241 28.53 14.03 2.56
CA ASP A 241 29.64 14.81 2.00
C ASP A 241 30.83 13.97 1.49
N THR A 242 31.00 12.76 2.01
CA THR A 242 31.99 11.76 1.56
C THR A 242 31.62 11.06 0.25
N GLY A 243 30.40 11.29 -0.26
CA GLY A 243 29.88 10.69 -1.49
C GLY A 243 29.08 9.39 -1.30
N GLU A 244 29.02 8.85 -0.07
CA GLU A 244 28.17 7.72 0.28
C GLU A 244 26.69 8.09 0.13
N LYS A 245 25.89 7.19 -0.45
CA LYS A 245 24.46 7.42 -0.71
C LYS A 245 23.61 6.25 -0.24
N ILE A 246 22.53 6.56 0.48
CA ILE A 246 21.54 5.59 0.92
C ILE A 246 20.14 6.10 0.58
N LEU A 247 19.30 5.26 -0.02
CA LEU A 247 17.88 5.50 -0.16
C LEU A 247 17.11 4.70 0.89
N PHE A 248 16.50 5.40 1.85
CA PHE A 248 15.51 4.82 2.75
C PHE A 248 14.18 4.72 2.00
N LEU A 249 13.76 3.49 1.68
CA LEU A 249 12.60 3.23 0.81
C LEU A 249 11.44 2.53 1.52
N GLY A 250 11.42 2.60 2.85
CA GLY A 250 10.44 1.91 3.69
C GLY A 250 10.42 0.42 3.40
N ASP A 251 9.22 -0.12 3.21
CA ASP A 251 9.03 -1.56 3.00
C ASP A 251 8.99 -1.96 1.53
N SER A 252 9.19 -1.02 0.60
CA SER A 252 8.84 -1.21 -0.81
C SER A 252 9.57 -2.38 -1.49
N PHE A 253 10.83 -2.62 -1.11
CA PHE A 253 11.68 -3.66 -1.70
C PHE A 253 12.45 -4.42 -0.63
N THR A 254 12.73 -5.69 -0.88
CA THR A 254 13.79 -6.47 -0.20
C THR A 254 14.79 -6.95 -1.24
N PRO A 255 15.90 -7.61 -0.87
CA PRO A 255 16.80 -8.20 -1.85
C PRO A 255 16.11 -9.17 -2.82
N SER A 256 14.93 -9.72 -2.51
CA SER A 256 14.21 -10.63 -3.42
C SER A 256 13.17 -9.97 -4.33
N GLY A 257 12.90 -8.67 -4.18
CA GLY A 257 12.00 -7.92 -5.06
C GLY A 257 10.96 -7.07 -4.34
N LEU A 258 9.73 -7.04 -4.85
CA LEU A 258 8.66 -6.10 -4.53
C LEU A 258 7.78 -6.56 -3.36
N ASP A 259 7.43 -5.66 -2.45
CA ASP A 259 6.46 -5.87 -1.36
C ASP A 259 5.01 -5.55 -1.81
N ASP A 260 4.52 -6.26 -2.82
CA ASP A 260 3.20 -6.02 -3.44
C ASP A 260 2.12 -7.00 -2.99
N TYR A 261 2.27 -7.59 -1.81
CA TYR A 261 1.44 -8.73 -1.39
C TYR A 261 0.14 -8.36 -0.65
N CYS A 262 0.00 -7.11 -0.21
CA CYS A 262 -1.25 -6.59 0.37
C CYS A 262 -1.98 -5.72 -0.66
N LEU A 263 -2.99 -6.29 -1.34
CA LEU A 263 -3.76 -5.56 -2.37
C LEU A 263 -4.44 -4.29 -1.82
N GLN A 264 -4.79 -4.26 -0.53
CA GLN A 264 -5.41 -3.10 0.09
C GLN A 264 -4.48 -1.89 0.20
N ASN A 265 -3.18 -2.08 -0.05
CA ASN A 265 -2.21 -0.98 -0.19
C ASN A 265 -2.28 -0.27 -1.55
N ARG A 266 -3.14 -0.75 -2.47
CA ARG A 266 -3.42 -0.13 -3.77
C ARG A 266 -2.21 -0.13 -4.73
N ASN A 267 -1.46 -1.24 -4.83
CA ASN A 267 -0.29 -1.35 -5.70
C ASN A 267 -0.65 -1.36 -7.20
N PHE A 268 -0.86 -0.17 -7.79
CA PHE A 268 -1.27 -0.01 -9.20
C PHE A 268 -0.29 -0.64 -10.19
N LEU A 269 -0.85 -1.14 -11.30
CA LEU A 269 -0.14 -1.84 -12.38
C LEU A 269 0.17 -0.95 -13.57
N ARG A 270 -0.46 0.24 -13.67
CA ARG A 270 -0.23 1.19 -14.77
C ARG A 270 1.14 1.84 -14.71
N ALA A 271 1.64 2.23 -15.89
CA ALA A 271 2.88 3.00 -16.00
C ALA A 271 2.77 4.36 -15.29
N GLY A 272 3.89 4.85 -14.76
CA GLY A 272 3.94 6.15 -14.08
C GLY A 272 3.29 6.19 -12.70
N ALA A 273 2.82 5.05 -12.18
CA ALA A 273 2.30 4.92 -10.81
C ALA A 273 2.86 3.67 -10.13
N GLY A 274 2.63 3.57 -8.82
CA GLY A 274 2.96 2.37 -8.04
C GLY A 274 4.43 1.94 -8.17
N TYR A 275 4.63 0.64 -8.26
CA TYR A 275 5.97 0.04 -8.43
C TYR A 275 6.66 0.39 -9.74
N LEU A 276 5.93 0.63 -10.84
CA LEU A 276 6.56 1.03 -12.10
C LEU A 276 7.18 2.43 -11.98
N TYR A 277 6.52 3.35 -11.29
CA TYR A 277 7.13 4.65 -10.96
C TYR A 277 8.38 4.46 -10.09
N CYS A 278 8.31 3.61 -9.06
CA CYS A 278 9.44 3.37 -8.16
C CYS A 278 10.66 2.81 -8.90
N LEU A 279 10.45 1.82 -9.79
CA LEU A 279 11.50 1.24 -10.62
C LEU A 279 12.08 2.27 -11.61
N ASP A 280 11.24 3.15 -12.16
CA ASP A 280 11.70 4.23 -13.04
C ASP A 280 12.52 5.27 -12.26
N LEU A 281 12.12 5.61 -11.04
CA LEU A 281 12.88 6.50 -10.16
C LEU A 281 14.25 5.90 -9.80
N LEU A 282 14.29 4.62 -9.40
CA LEU A 282 15.54 3.90 -9.12
C LEU A 282 16.47 3.84 -10.33
N THR A 283 15.91 3.76 -11.54
CA THR A 283 16.69 3.65 -12.78
C THR A 283 17.18 5.02 -13.27
N SER A 284 16.36 6.07 -13.15
CA SER A 284 16.58 7.35 -13.85
C SER A 284 17.06 8.48 -12.95
N LYS A 285 16.72 8.46 -11.65
CA LYS A 285 17.01 9.54 -10.72
C LYS A 285 18.00 9.16 -9.64
N ILE A 286 18.03 7.88 -9.24
CA ILE A 286 18.91 7.41 -8.17
C ILE A 286 20.25 6.95 -8.74
N PRO A 287 21.38 7.46 -8.24
CA PRO A 287 22.69 7.02 -8.70
C PRO A 287 22.87 5.52 -8.50
N SER A 288 23.43 4.86 -9.52
CA SER A 288 23.48 3.41 -9.60
C SER A 288 24.22 2.74 -8.45
N GLU A 289 25.09 3.46 -7.72
CA GLU A 289 25.88 3.06 -6.54
C GLU A 289 25.16 3.19 -5.19
N THR A 290 23.97 3.80 -5.18
CA THR A 290 23.19 4.03 -3.96
C THR A 290 22.75 2.71 -3.33
N LEU A 291 23.03 2.54 -2.03
CA LEU A 291 22.48 1.43 -1.25
C LEU A 291 21.01 1.70 -0.90
N LEU A 292 20.20 0.66 -0.95
CA LEU A 292 18.80 0.68 -0.57
C LEU A 292 18.67 0.12 0.85
N ILE A 293 17.92 0.82 1.70
CA ILE A 293 17.57 0.32 3.03
C ILE A 293 16.05 0.16 3.12
N ASN A 294 15.67 -1.08 3.46
CA ASN A 294 14.34 -1.42 3.91
C ASN A 294 14.29 -1.40 5.44
N GLN A 295 13.14 -1.01 5.99
CA GLN A 295 12.97 -0.83 7.44
C GLN A 295 13.00 -2.14 8.23
N HIS A 296 12.58 -3.26 7.65
CA HIS A 296 12.66 -4.60 8.25
C HIS A 296 13.87 -5.44 7.81
N VAL A 297 14.69 -4.98 6.86
CA VAL A 297 15.90 -5.68 6.41
C VAL A 297 17.14 -4.96 6.96
N VAL A 298 17.98 -5.69 7.71
CA VAL A 298 19.20 -5.11 8.30
C VAL A 298 20.24 -4.84 7.23
N GLU A 299 20.37 -5.75 6.26
CA GLU A 299 21.32 -5.71 5.18
C GLU A 299 20.94 -4.64 4.13
N PRO A 300 21.76 -3.59 3.94
CA PRO A 300 21.60 -2.73 2.78
C PRO A 300 21.85 -3.52 1.50
N PHE A 301 21.13 -3.18 0.45
CA PHE A 301 21.22 -3.92 -0.81
C PHE A 301 21.11 -3.01 -2.02
N ARG A 302 21.43 -3.52 -3.20
CA ARG A 302 21.30 -2.77 -4.45
C ARG A 302 21.10 -3.73 -5.61
N PHE A 303 20.13 -3.41 -6.44
CA PHE A 303 19.89 -4.12 -7.69
C PHE A 303 20.82 -3.59 -8.78
N ASP A 304 21.25 -4.47 -9.69
CA ASP A 304 21.85 -4.02 -10.94
C ASP A 304 20.78 -3.64 -11.99
N ALA A 305 21.23 -3.08 -13.10
CA ALA A 305 20.35 -2.63 -14.18
C ALA A 305 19.53 -3.77 -14.80
N ASP A 306 20.06 -5.00 -14.82
CA ASP A 306 19.38 -6.16 -15.37
C ASP A 306 18.26 -6.64 -14.44
N GLN A 307 18.49 -6.61 -13.13
CA GLN A 307 17.46 -6.91 -12.12
C GLN A 307 16.33 -5.87 -12.13
N LEU A 308 16.65 -4.57 -12.20
CA LEU A 308 15.64 -3.51 -12.31
C LEU A 308 14.80 -3.68 -13.58
N ARG A 309 15.43 -3.96 -14.72
CA ARG A 309 14.76 -4.23 -15.99
C ARG A 309 13.87 -5.48 -15.89
N HIS A 310 14.38 -6.56 -15.32
CA HIS A 310 13.64 -7.80 -15.13
C HIS A 310 12.39 -7.62 -14.25
N MET A 311 12.50 -6.89 -13.13
CA MET A 311 11.35 -6.57 -12.29
C MET A 311 10.32 -5.74 -13.05
N LYS A 312 10.74 -4.73 -13.82
CA LYS A 312 9.85 -3.88 -14.62
C LYS A 312 9.09 -4.68 -15.68
N GLU A 313 9.78 -5.54 -16.41
CA GLU A 313 9.18 -6.43 -17.43
C GLU A 313 8.21 -7.44 -16.79
N THR A 314 8.62 -8.05 -15.68
CA THR A 314 7.80 -9.02 -14.94
C THR A 314 6.53 -8.38 -14.39
N PHE A 315 6.63 -7.19 -13.79
CA PHE A 315 5.48 -6.45 -13.27
C PHE A 315 4.57 -5.96 -14.40
N THR A 316 5.13 -5.52 -15.53
CA THR A 316 4.35 -5.18 -16.74
C THR A 316 3.59 -6.39 -17.26
N ARG A 317 4.21 -7.59 -17.28
CA ARG A 317 3.54 -8.83 -17.66
C ARG A 317 2.43 -9.22 -16.68
N ARG A 318 2.56 -8.88 -15.40
CA ARG A 318 1.52 -9.10 -14.38
C ARG A 318 0.21 -8.43 -14.77
N ARG A 319 0.27 -7.21 -15.29
CA ARG A 319 -0.90 -6.46 -15.80
C ARG A 319 -1.69 -7.29 -16.82
N GLU A 320 -1.00 -7.91 -17.77
CA GLU A 320 -1.64 -8.73 -18.81
C GLU A 320 -2.26 -10.02 -18.25
N LEU A 321 -1.59 -10.66 -17.30
CA LEU A 321 -2.09 -11.87 -16.65
C LEU A 321 -3.35 -11.56 -15.83
N LEU A 322 -3.37 -10.44 -15.11
CA LEU A 322 -4.51 -9.98 -14.33
C LEU A 322 -5.66 -9.48 -15.22
N ARG A 323 -5.36 -8.81 -16.34
CA ARG A 323 -6.36 -8.42 -17.34
C ARG A 323 -7.12 -9.63 -17.90
N ALA A 324 -6.46 -10.78 -18.03
CA ALA A 324 -7.11 -12.02 -18.45
C ALA A 324 -7.98 -12.68 -17.35
N LEU A 325 -7.86 -12.24 -16.09
CA LEU A 325 -8.63 -12.75 -14.95
C LEU A 325 -9.80 -11.84 -14.57
N PHE A 326 -9.67 -10.54 -14.78
CA PHE A 326 -10.69 -9.57 -14.41
C PHE A 326 -11.67 -9.30 -15.54
N PRO A 327 -12.91 -8.88 -15.21
CA PRO A 327 -13.88 -8.49 -16.22
C PRO A 327 -13.67 -7.05 -16.72
N TRP A 328 -12.73 -6.32 -16.12
CA TRP A 328 -12.37 -4.94 -16.46
C TRP A 328 -11.37 -4.90 -17.61
N GLU A 329 -11.52 -3.93 -18.52
CA GLU A 329 -10.51 -3.67 -19.55
C GLU A 329 -9.17 -3.26 -18.93
N GLU A 330 -9.21 -2.32 -17.99
CA GLU A 330 -8.06 -1.90 -17.19
C GLU A 330 -8.03 -2.67 -15.86
N PRO A 331 -7.00 -3.49 -15.60
CA PRO A 331 -6.96 -4.40 -14.45
C PRO A 331 -6.80 -3.69 -13.10
N ASP A 332 -6.41 -2.40 -13.09
CA ASP A 332 -6.33 -1.61 -11.85
C ASP A 332 -7.69 -1.52 -11.14
N PHE A 333 -8.82 -1.51 -11.88
CA PHE A 333 -10.16 -1.61 -11.27
C PHE A 333 -10.38 -2.92 -10.50
N GLY A 334 -9.67 -4.00 -10.86
CA GLY A 334 -9.77 -5.31 -10.23
C GLY A 334 -8.87 -5.49 -8.99
N ILE A 335 -7.82 -4.67 -8.83
CA ILE A 335 -6.91 -4.74 -7.68
C ILE A 335 -7.11 -3.59 -6.68
N ASP A 336 -7.67 -2.47 -7.10
CA ASP A 336 -7.92 -1.31 -6.24
C ASP A 336 -9.38 -1.27 -5.80
N GLU A 337 -9.76 -1.97 -4.73
CA GLU A 337 -11.13 -1.91 -4.22
C GLU A 337 -11.58 -0.48 -3.83
N GLN A 338 -10.63 0.44 -3.65
CA GLN A 338 -10.85 1.82 -3.23
C GLN A 338 -10.78 2.84 -4.37
N TRP A 339 -10.85 2.38 -5.62
CA TRP A 339 -10.99 3.27 -6.78
C TRP A 339 -12.27 4.12 -6.64
N ALA A 340 -13.30 3.61 -5.98
CA ALA A 340 -14.42 4.39 -5.48
C ALA A 340 -14.53 4.22 -3.96
N ARG A 341 -14.49 5.33 -3.21
CA ARG A 341 -14.53 5.29 -1.73
C ARG A 341 -15.26 6.49 -1.14
N ILE A 342 -15.94 6.28 -0.01
CA ILE A 342 -16.49 7.38 0.79
C ILE A 342 -15.36 7.98 1.64
N TYR A 343 -15.29 9.30 1.66
CA TYR A 343 -14.33 10.08 2.42
C TYR A 343 -15.03 11.25 3.15
N PRO A 344 -14.80 11.46 4.45
CA PRO A 344 -14.06 10.57 5.36
C PRO A 344 -14.73 9.20 5.51
N TYR A 345 -13.93 8.12 5.62
CA TYR A 345 -14.44 6.78 5.89
C TYR A 345 -15.15 6.72 7.23
N GLY A 346 -14.52 7.16 8.32
CA GLY A 346 -15.13 7.35 9.62
C GLY A 346 -15.33 8.83 9.92
N GLN A 347 -16.54 9.22 10.31
CA GLN A 347 -16.82 10.59 10.77
C GLN A 347 -17.88 10.63 11.87
N GLU A 348 -17.86 11.70 12.66
CA GLU A 348 -18.87 12.00 13.67
C GLU A 348 -19.82 13.08 13.15
N ILE A 349 -21.11 12.94 13.44
CA ILE A 349 -22.14 13.93 13.08
C ILE A 349 -22.98 14.30 14.29
N GLN A 350 -23.45 15.55 14.32
CA GLN A 350 -24.38 16.06 15.32
C GLN A 350 -25.82 15.98 14.79
N PRO A 351 -26.79 15.49 15.58
CA PRO A 351 -28.20 15.58 15.21
C PRO A 351 -28.62 17.00 14.83
N GLY A 352 -29.45 17.14 13.80
CA GLY A 352 -29.92 18.41 13.27
C GLY A 352 -28.92 19.18 12.40
N GLN A 353 -27.65 18.78 12.33
CA GLN A 353 -26.63 19.44 11.51
C GLN A 353 -26.37 18.69 10.20
N TRP A 354 -26.18 19.46 9.13
CA TRP A 354 -25.66 18.93 7.87
C TRP A 354 -24.16 18.70 7.98
N THR A 355 -23.72 17.49 7.62
CA THR A 355 -22.30 17.15 7.55
C THR A 355 -21.95 16.67 6.15
N SER A 356 -20.82 17.16 5.63
CA SER A 356 -20.35 16.84 4.28
C SER A 356 -19.64 15.48 4.24
N LEU A 357 -19.87 14.74 3.17
CA LEU A 357 -19.08 13.58 2.79
C LEU A 357 -18.91 13.56 1.27
N THR A 358 -17.88 12.90 0.80
CA THR A 358 -17.56 12.83 -0.63
C THR A 358 -17.37 11.39 -1.04
N VAL A 359 -17.87 11.03 -2.22
CA VAL A 359 -17.45 9.80 -2.89
C VAL A 359 -16.30 10.16 -3.83
N LYS A 360 -15.09 9.72 -3.49
CA LYS A 360 -13.88 9.88 -4.31
C LYS A 360 -13.82 8.78 -5.36
N LEU A 361 -13.56 9.15 -6.60
CA LEU A 361 -13.61 8.28 -7.77
C LEU A 361 -12.32 8.44 -8.59
N LEU A 362 -11.48 7.40 -8.60
CA LEU A 362 -10.31 7.28 -9.45
C LEU A 362 -10.68 6.54 -10.73
N ASN A 363 -10.55 7.21 -11.87
CA ASN A 363 -10.77 6.60 -13.17
C ASN A 363 -9.53 5.87 -13.66
N HIS A 364 -9.49 4.55 -13.43
CA HIS A 364 -8.39 3.71 -13.93
C HIS A 364 -8.42 3.47 -15.44
N ALA A 365 -9.47 3.89 -16.15
CA ALA A 365 -9.54 3.74 -17.60
C ALA A 365 -8.54 4.65 -18.33
N SER A 366 -8.18 4.27 -19.55
CA SER A 366 -7.36 5.06 -20.48
C SER A 366 -8.12 6.20 -21.16
N VAL A 367 -9.44 6.27 -20.96
CA VAL A 367 -10.35 7.29 -21.52
C VAL A 367 -11.13 7.99 -20.42
N ALA A 368 -11.65 9.18 -20.72
CA ALA A 368 -12.54 9.88 -19.81
C ALA A 368 -13.84 9.09 -19.60
N ASN A 369 -14.32 9.06 -18.35
CA ASN A 369 -15.57 8.40 -17.99
C ASN A 369 -16.47 9.34 -17.18
N ALA A 370 -17.77 9.23 -17.42
CA ALA A 370 -18.79 9.81 -16.56
C ALA A 370 -19.18 8.78 -15.49
N PHE A 371 -19.04 9.17 -14.23
CA PHE A 371 -19.47 8.41 -13.07
C PHE A 371 -20.77 8.99 -12.55
N THR A 372 -21.69 8.13 -12.21
CA THR A 372 -22.93 8.51 -11.56
C THR A 372 -23.05 7.80 -10.22
N VAL A 373 -23.14 8.58 -9.16
CA VAL A 373 -23.13 8.13 -7.77
C VAL A 373 -24.50 8.34 -7.16
N THR A 374 -25.07 7.30 -6.56
CA THR A 374 -26.27 7.41 -5.72
C THR A 374 -25.90 7.04 -4.29
N LEU A 375 -26.08 7.97 -3.36
CA LEU A 375 -25.78 7.73 -1.95
C LEU A 375 -26.98 7.11 -1.25
N ASN A 376 -26.74 6.01 -0.55
CA ASN A 376 -27.71 5.30 0.26
C ASN A 376 -27.43 5.61 1.73
N VAL A 377 -28.37 6.29 2.38
CA VAL A 377 -28.29 6.64 3.79
C VAL A 377 -29.23 5.76 4.63
N PRO A 378 -28.94 5.55 5.92
CA PRO A 378 -29.82 4.83 6.83
C PRO A 378 -31.22 5.46 6.94
N ALA A 379 -32.18 4.68 7.46
CA ALA A 379 -33.50 5.22 7.78
C ALA A 379 -33.39 6.37 8.81
N GLY A 380 -34.15 7.45 8.59
CA GLY A 380 -34.11 8.67 9.42
C GLY A 380 -32.98 9.63 9.07
N PHE A 381 -32.18 9.33 8.04
CA PHE A 381 -31.21 10.27 7.48
C PHE A 381 -31.75 10.95 6.23
N GLU A 382 -31.41 12.22 6.10
CA GLU A 382 -31.57 13.04 4.91
C GLU A 382 -30.24 13.11 4.15
N VAL A 383 -30.31 13.25 2.82
CA VAL A 383 -29.14 13.34 1.94
C VAL A 383 -29.37 14.35 0.82
N GLU A 384 -28.37 15.20 0.57
CA GLU A 384 -28.40 16.17 -0.52
C GLU A 384 -27.03 16.28 -1.23
N PRO A 385 -26.99 16.24 -2.58
CA PRO A 385 -28.03 15.67 -3.44
C PRO A 385 -28.13 14.15 -3.20
N ARG A 386 -29.25 13.50 -3.53
CA ARG A 386 -29.32 12.02 -3.45
C ARG A 386 -28.44 11.33 -4.51
N LYS A 387 -28.22 12.00 -5.64
CA LYS A 387 -27.51 11.50 -6.81
C LYS A 387 -26.64 12.61 -7.40
N ALA A 388 -25.40 12.29 -7.76
CA ALA A 388 -24.45 13.20 -8.39
C ALA A 388 -23.79 12.52 -9.60
N SER A 389 -23.46 13.31 -10.63
CA SER A 389 -22.71 12.85 -11.79
C SER A 389 -21.47 13.71 -11.97
N VAL A 390 -20.32 13.07 -12.16
CA VAL A 390 -19.02 13.71 -12.33
C VAL A 390 -18.26 13.03 -13.47
N THR A 391 -17.45 13.81 -14.20
CA THR A 391 -16.60 13.28 -15.28
C THR A 391 -15.15 13.32 -14.83
N ALA A 392 -14.43 12.21 -15.02
CA ALA A 392 -13.01 12.11 -14.74
C ALA A 392 -12.24 11.78 -16.01
N SER A 393 -11.15 12.49 -16.27
CA SER A 393 -10.17 12.12 -17.29
C SER A 393 -9.48 10.80 -16.95
N ALA A 394 -8.74 10.22 -17.89
CA ALA A 394 -7.94 9.03 -17.64
C ALA A 394 -6.94 9.26 -16.48
N GLY A 395 -6.92 8.35 -15.51
CA GLY A 395 -6.05 8.43 -14.33
C GLY A 395 -6.40 9.53 -13.31
N GLN A 396 -7.47 10.31 -13.55
CA GLN A 396 -7.88 11.39 -12.66
C GLN A 396 -8.73 10.86 -11.49
N GLU A 397 -8.47 11.37 -10.29
CA GLU A 397 -9.40 11.26 -9.16
C GLU A 397 -10.31 12.50 -9.11
N VAL A 398 -11.61 12.27 -8.98
CA VAL A 398 -12.64 13.32 -8.84
C VAL A 398 -13.52 13.09 -7.63
N ASP A 399 -14.13 14.16 -7.16
CA ASP A 399 -14.96 14.19 -5.97
C ASP A 399 -16.43 14.38 -6.35
N ALA A 400 -17.29 13.45 -5.93
CA ALA A 400 -18.74 13.61 -5.95
C ALA A 400 -19.22 14.03 -4.54
N PRO A 401 -19.59 15.32 -4.33
CA PRO A 401 -19.91 15.84 -3.01
C PRO A 401 -21.35 15.52 -2.59
N PHE A 402 -21.53 15.23 -1.31
CA PHE A 402 -22.80 14.98 -0.64
C PHE A 402 -22.81 15.67 0.73
N ARG A 403 -24.00 15.90 1.27
CA ARG A 403 -24.20 16.16 2.70
C ARG A 403 -25.29 15.26 3.24
N ILE A 404 -25.14 14.85 4.49
CA ILE A 404 -26.11 14.03 5.21
C ILE A 404 -26.51 14.71 6.51
N ARG A 405 -27.69 14.40 7.02
CA ARG A 405 -28.18 14.84 8.33
C ARG A 405 -29.10 13.78 8.89
N THR A 406 -29.16 13.68 10.22
CA THR A 406 -30.27 13.00 10.90
C THR A 406 -30.87 13.96 11.92
N LEU A 407 -32.19 13.93 12.11
CA LEU A 407 -32.88 14.79 13.08
C LEU A 407 -32.82 14.21 14.49
N ASP A 408 -32.93 12.88 14.58
CA ASP A 408 -33.00 12.15 15.83
C ASP A 408 -31.79 11.26 16.01
N ARG A 409 -31.49 10.94 17.27
CA ARG A 409 -30.44 9.97 17.58
C ARG A 409 -30.95 8.54 17.27
N PRO A 410 -30.27 7.79 16.40
CA PRO A 410 -30.62 6.40 16.15
C PRO A 410 -30.32 5.51 17.36
N ALA A 411 -31.06 4.41 17.49
CA ALA A 411 -30.86 3.44 18.58
C ALA A 411 -29.44 2.85 18.60
N ARG A 412 -28.79 2.74 17.44
CA ARG A 412 -27.37 2.40 17.31
C ARG A 412 -26.60 3.66 16.91
N PRO A 413 -25.55 4.07 17.65
CA PRO A 413 -24.85 5.32 17.35
C PRO A 413 -24.03 5.25 16.05
N ILE A 414 -23.55 4.07 15.68
CA ILE A 414 -22.79 3.87 14.43
C ILE A 414 -23.76 3.42 13.34
N GLN A 415 -23.71 4.14 12.23
CA GLN A 415 -24.52 3.94 11.04
C GLN A 415 -23.62 3.72 9.82
N VAL A 416 -24.12 2.98 8.83
CA VAL A 416 -23.40 2.70 7.58
C VAL A 416 -24.09 3.43 6.44
N VAL A 417 -23.30 4.20 5.69
CA VAL A 417 -23.70 4.83 4.43
C VAL A 417 -23.03 4.06 3.30
N THR A 418 -23.73 3.80 2.20
CA THR A 418 -23.15 3.12 1.03
C THR A 418 -23.37 3.91 -0.24
N ALA A 419 -22.55 3.70 -1.27
CA ALA A 419 -22.72 4.34 -2.56
C ALA A 419 -22.92 3.31 -3.68
N ASP A 420 -23.92 3.54 -4.52
CA ASP A 420 -24.06 2.86 -5.82
C ASP A 420 -23.25 3.65 -6.85
N ILE A 421 -22.46 2.96 -7.67
CA ILE A 421 -21.58 3.56 -8.68
C ILE A 421 -21.95 3.04 -10.07
N GLN A 422 -22.25 3.95 -10.99
CA GLN A 422 -22.53 3.66 -12.38
C GLN A 422 -21.43 4.25 -13.27
N VAL A 423 -20.84 3.42 -14.14
CA VAL A 423 -19.81 3.83 -15.11
C VAL A 423 -19.81 2.92 -16.32
N GLY A 424 -19.96 3.49 -17.53
CA GLY A 424 -20.07 2.71 -18.76
C GLY A 424 -21.16 1.62 -18.65
N PRO A 425 -20.84 0.32 -18.86
CA PRO A 425 -21.80 -0.77 -18.74
C PRO A 425 -22.01 -1.26 -17.28
N TRP A 426 -21.29 -0.71 -16.31
CA TRP A 426 -21.29 -1.18 -14.92
C TRP A 426 -22.32 -0.45 -14.08
N ASP A 427 -23.17 -1.21 -13.36
CA ASP A 427 -24.06 -0.73 -12.30
C ASP A 427 -23.72 -1.46 -10.99
N LEU A 428 -22.85 -0.85 -10.18
CA LEU A 428 -22.30 -1.45 -8.96
C LEU A 428 -23.07 -0.96 -7.74
N ARG A 429 -23.93 -1.83 -7.20
CA ARG A 429 -24.77 -1.51 -6.03
C ARG A 429 -23.99 -1.65 -4.73
N GLN A 430 -24.14 -0.67 -3.85
CA GLN A 430 -23.50 -0.61 -2.54
C GLN A 430 -22.00 -0.94 -2.61
N TRP A 431 -21.31 -0.39 -3.62
CA TRP A 431 -19.94 -0.73 -3.95
C TRP A 431 -18.96 -0.39 -2.84
N CYS A 432 -19.10 0.81 -2.25
CA CYS A 432 -18.28 1.25 -1.15
C CYS A 432 -19.13 1.77 0.01
N GLU A 433 -18.58 1.67 1.21
CA GLU A 433 -19.21 2.12 2.45
C GLU A 433 -18.40 3.19 3.20
N GLY A 434 -19.10 3.92 4.07
CA GLY A 434 -18.56 4.83 5.08
C GLY A 434 -19.32 4.67 6.40
N LEU A 435 -18.65 4.97 7.50
CA LEU A 435 -19.15 4.87 8.87
C LEU A 435 -19.40 6.26 9.44
N VAL A 436 -20.61 6.43 9.98
CA VAL A 436 -21.05 7.67 10.61
C VAL A 436 -21.43 7.39 12.04
N ARG A 437 -20.78 8.06 12.99
CA ARG A 437 -21.15 8.03 14.41
C ARG A 437 -22.01 9.25 14.74
N VAL A 438 -23.25 9.02 15.13
CA VAL A 438 -24.14 10.07 15.61
C VAL A 438 -23.82 10.36 17.07
N LEU A 439 -23.44 11.61 17.35
CA LEU A 439 -23.07 12.08 18.68
C LEU A 439 -24.30 12.16 19.61
N PRO A 440 -24.06 12.12 20.94
CA PRO A 440 -25.12 12.00 21.93
C PRO A 440 -26.22 13.05 21.91
#